data_AF-A0A2V0QJM5-F1
#
_entry.id   AF-A0A2V0QJM5-F1
#
_cell.length_a   1.000
_cell.length_b   1.000
_cell.length_c   1.000
_cell.angle_alpha   90.00
_cell.angle_beta   90.00
_cell.angle_gamma   90.00
#
_symmetry.space_group_name_H-M   'P 1'
#
loop_
_entity.id
_entity.type
_entity.pdbx_description
1 polymer ?
#
loop_
_entity_poly.entity_id
_entity_poly.type
_entity_poly.pdbx_seq_one_letter_code
_entity_poly.pdbx_strand_id
1 'polypeptide(L)'
;MDFITTGVIASTVYDVLKHGLKLSADVLKDRLGQWIKEDVVAEVFAAELAKLNLHDGLSEKALSQEIDQSQAVSTLIKEINAKAASVATSTVTTVNQTHSGTGDNVAGNKIVN
;
A
#
# COMPACT_ATOMS: atom_id res chain seq x y z
N MET A 1 14.97 -7.11 -3.80
CA MET A 1 13.51 -7.03 -4.02
C MET A 1 13.23 -5.62 -4.46
N ASP A 2 12.46 -5.44 -5.53
CA ASP A 2 12.13 -4.12 -6.05
C ASP A 2 10.86 -3.62 -5.37
N PHE A 3 10.94 -2.51 -4.65
CA PHE A 3 9.83 -1.95 -3.87
C PHE A 3 9.30 -0.71 -4.56
N ILE A 4 7.98 -0.56 -4.58
CA ILE A 4 7.37 0.66 -5.08
C ILE A 4 7.53 1.76 -4.02
N THR A 5 8.11 2.89 -4.41
CA THR A 5 8.28 4.06 -3.54
C THR A 5 7.33 5.16 -3.98
N THR A 6 7.02 6.08 -3.07
CA THR A 6 6.22 7.27 -3.37
C THR A 6 6.76 8.03 -4.58
N GLY A 7 8.09 8.11 -4.73
CA GLY A 7 8.73 8.77 -5.87
C GLY A 7 8.43 8.09 -7.22
N VAL A 8 8.42 6.75 -7.26
CA VAL A 8 8.06 5.98 -8.47
C VAL A 8 6.58 6.18 -8.83
N ILE A 9 5.72 6.27 -7.82
CA ILE A 9 4.29 6.52 -8.05
C ILE A 9 4.08 7.96 -8.52
N ALA A 10 4.72 8.93 -7.88
CA ALA A 10 4.62 10.32 -8.25
C ALA A 10 5.14 10.59 -9.65
N SER A 11 6.26 9.97 -10.07
CA SER A 11 6.75 10.08 -11.44
C SER A 11 5.81 9.42 -12.44
N THR A 12 5.25 8.25 -12.09
CA THR A 12 4.25 7.58 -12.94
C THR A 12 2.98 8.42 -13.09
N VAL A 13 2.47 8.98 -11.98
CA VAL A 13 1.31 9.87 -11.98
C VAL A 13 1.60 11.14 -12.77
N TYR A 14 2.77 11.74 -12.58
CA TYR A 14 3.20 12.92 -13.34
C TYR A 14 3.23 12.64 -14.84
N ASP A 15 3.80 11.51 -15.25
CA ASP A 15 3.86 11.09 -16.66
C ASP A 15 2.45 10.92 -17.24
N VAL A 16 1.57 10.21 -16.53
CA VAL A 16 0.17 10.01 -16.93
C VAL A 16 -0.57 11.35 -17.10
N LEU A 17 -0.45 12.25 -16.12
CA LEU A 17 -1.08 13.57 -16.16
C LEU A 17 -0.51 14.44 -17.30
N LYS A 18 0.81 14.42 -17.49
CA LYS A 18 1.49 15.18 -18.54
C LYS A 18 1.15 14.71 -19.95
N HIS A 19 0.87 13.41 -20.10
CA HIS A 19 0.37 12.83 -21.34
C HIS A 19 -1.13 13.04 -21.56
N GLY A 20 -1.82 13.74 -20.64
CA GLY A 20 -3.27 13.97 -20.71
C GLY A 20 -4.09 12.69 -20.51
N LEU A 21 -3.48 11.63 -19.97
CA LEU A 21 -4.15 10.37 -19.67
C LEU A 21 -4.90 10.50 -18.35
N LYS A 22 -6.08 9.90 -18.28
CA LYS A 22 -6.85 9.83 -17.04
C LYS A 22 -6.22 8.77 -16.12
N LEU A 23 -6.06 9.11 -14.85
CA LEU A 23 -5.64 8.14 -13.84
C LEU A 23 -6.73 7.05 -13.72
N SER A 24 -6.44 5.87 -14.26
CA SER A 24 -7.32 4.70 -14.20
C SER A 24 -6.55 3.47 -13.73
N ALA A 25 -7.29 2.47 -13.25
CA ALA A 25 -6.74 1.20 -12.81
C ALA A 25 -5.89 0.55 -13.91
N ASP A 26 -6.37 0.55 -15.16
CA ASP A 26 -5.64 -0.02 -16.31
C ASP A 26 -4.28 0.65 -16.53
N VAL A 27 -4.23 1.99 -16.50
CA VAL A 27 -2.98 2.73 -16.72
C VAL A 27 -1.99 2.49 -15.59
N LEU A 28 -2.49 2.50 -14.35
CA LEU A 28 -1.68 2.18 -13.17
C LEU A 28 -1.18 0.73 -13.22
N LYS A 29 -2.00 -0.22 -13.69
CA LYS A 29 -1.60 -1.62 -13.84
C LYS A 29 -0.61 -1.81 -14.98
N ASP A 30 -0.72 -1.08 -16.08
CA ASP A 30 0.25 -1.12 -17.17
C ASP A 30 1.62 -0.58 -16.74
N ARG A 31 1.63 0.52 -15.96
CA ARG A 31 2.87 1.17 -15.50
C ARG A 31 3.47 0.51 -14.27
N LEU A 32 2.64 0.13 -13.32
CA LEU A 32 3.03 -0.43 -12.02
C LEU A 32 2.77 -1.94 -11.95
N GLY A 33 2.49 -2.62 -13.07
CA GLY A 33 2.15 -4.05 -13.11
C GLY A 33 3.25 -4.98 -12.57
N GLN A 34 4.48 -4.48 -12.49
CA GLN A 34 5.58 -5.15 -11.80
C GLN A 34 5.29 -5.32 -10.29
N TRP A 35 4.58 -4.38 -9.67
CA TRP A 35 4.22 -4.38 -8.25
C TRP A 35 2.73 -4.67 -8.01
N ILE A 36 1.83 -4.08 -8.80
CA ILE A 36 0.38 -4.20 -8.67
C ILE A 36 -0.12 -5.24 -9.67
N LYS A 37 -0.22 -6.50 -9.22
CA LYS A 37 -0.71 -7.61 -10.05
C LYS A 37 -2.21 -7.83 -9.96
N GLU A 38 -2.81 -7.45 -8.84
CA GLU A 38 -4.24 -7.63 -8.56
C GLU A 38 -5.04 -6.43 -9.08
N ASP A 39 -6.08 -6.69 -9.87
CA ASP A 39 -6.98 -5.66 -10.41
C ASP A 39 -7.67 -4.86 -9.31
N VAL A 40 -8.11 -5.55 -8.26
CA VAL A 40 -8.75 -4.92 -7.10
C VAL A 40 -7.83 -3.90 -6.44
N VAL A 41 -6.53 -4.20 -6.35
CA VAL A 41 -5.55 -3.28 -5.76
C VAL A 41 -5.35 -2.08 -6.68
N ALA A 42 -5.26 -2.28 -8.00
CA ALA A 42 -5.13 -1.19 -8.96
C ALA A 42 -6.34 -0.24 -8.93
N GLU A 43 -7.55 -0.79 -8.80
CA GLU A 43 -8.79 -0.02 -8.75
C GLU A 43 -8.89 0.82 -7.47
N VAL A 44 -8.61 0.22 -6.31
CA VAL A 44 -8.56 0.94 -5.03
C VAL A 44 -7.48 2.02 -5.06
N PHE A 45 -6.31 1.72 -5.62
CA PHE A 45 -5.22 2.69 -5.73
C PHE A 45 -5.58 3.87 -6.64
N ALA A 46 -6.20 3.60 -7.78
CA ALA A 46 -6.71 4.63 -8.68
C ALA A 46 -7.78 5.49 -7.99
N ALA A 47 -8.68 4.87 -7.22
CA ALA A 47 -9.73 5.57 -6.50
C ALA A 47 -9.17 6.48 -5.40
N GLU A 48 -8.18 6.03 -4.62
CA GLU A 48 -7.52 6.87 -3.62
C GLU A 48 -6.72 8.02 -4.26
N LEU A 49 -6.02 7.76 -5.36
CA LEU A 49 -5.31 8.80 -6.11
C LEU A 49 -6.27 9.80 -6.77
N ALA A 50 -7.45 9.37 -7.20
CA ALA A 50 -8.48 10.25 -7.75
C ALA A 50 -9.15 11.13 -6.67
N LYS A 51 -9.11 10.73 -5.39
CA LYS A 51 -9.53 11.58 -4.26
C LYS A 51 -8.51 12.67 -3.97
N LEU A 52 -7.24 12.42 -4.26
CA LEU A 52 -6.21 13.44 -4.23
C LEU A 52 -6.41 14.35 -5.44
N ASN A 53 -6.39 15.66 -5.22
CA ASN A 53 -6.62 16.64 -6.29
C ASN A 53 -5.35 16.81 -7.14
N LEU A 54 -4.90 15.70 -7.76
CA LEU A 54 -3.68 15.62 -8.55
C LEU A 54 -3.97 16.12 -9.96
N HIS A 55 -3.26 17.17 -10.38
CA HIS A 55 -3.41 17.78 -11.71
C HIS A 55 -2.05 18.03 -12.36
N ASP A 56 -2.04 18.21 -13.68
CA ASP A 56 -0.87 18.44 -14.55
C ASP A 56 -0.06 19.69 -14.18
N GLY A 57 -0.69 20.63 -13.49
CA GLY A 57 -0.01 21.81 -12.91
C GLY A 57 0.87 21.52 -11.68
N LEU A 58 0.85 20.31 -11.11
CA LEU A 58 1.70 19.93 -9.98
C LEU A 58 3.05 19.38 -10.47
N SER A 59 4.12 19.78 -9.79
CA SER A 59 5.45 19.18 -10.00
C SER A 59 5.53 17.76 -9.42
N GLU A 60 6.42 16.90 -9.94
CA GLU A 60 6.67 15.56 -9.38
C GLU A 60 6.91 15.58 -7.86
N LYS A 61 7.60 16.62 -7.38
CA LYS A 61 7.87 16.80 -5.95
C LYS A 61 6.59 17.11 -5.17
N ALA A 62 5.71 17.95 -5.72
CA ALA A 62 4.42 18.26 -5.11
C ALA A 62 3.50 17.04 -5.10
N LEU A 63 3.46 16.26 -6.20
CA LEU A 63 2.73 15.00 -6.27
C LEU A 63 3.24 14.00 -5.23
N SER A 64 4.56 13.87 -5.09
CA SER A 64 5.16 13.00 -4.06
C SER A 64 4.73 13.42 -2.66
N GLN A 65 4.76 14.73 -2.36
CA GLN A 65 4.32 15.25 -1.06
C GLN A 65 2.83 15.03 -0.82
N GLU A 66 1.98 15.16 -1.83
CA GLU A 66 0.54 14.94 -1.72
C GLU A 66 0.22 13.47 -1.46
N ILE A 67 0.92 12.57 -2.17
CA ILE A 67 0.82 11.13 -1.98
C ILE A 67 1.33 10.74 -0.59
N ASP A 68 2.44 11.31 -0.11
CA ASP A 68 2.98 11.04 1.22
C ASP A 68 2.10 11.62 2.34
N GLN A 69 1.44 12.76 2.11
CA GLN A 69 0.46 13.32 3.04
C GLN A 69 -0.81 12.47 3.12
N SER A 70 -1.13 11.74 2.05
CA SER A 70 -2.24 10.81 2.04
C SER A 70 -1.91 9.53 2.81
N GLN A 71 -2.44 9.45 4.04
CA GLN A 71 -2.31 8.25 4.86
C GLN A 71 -2.91 7.02 4.16
N ALA A 72 -3.97 7.19 3.37
CA ALA A 72 -4.61 6.10 2.62
C ALA A 72 -3.67 5.53 1.56
N VAL A 73 -3.07 6.39 0.73
CA VAL A 73 -2.15 5.95 -0.31
C VAL A 73 -0.86 5.40 0.29
N SER A 74 -0.31 6.03 1.33
CA SER A 74 0.86 5.53 2.05
C SER A 74 0.64 4.12 2.63
N THR A 75 -0.55 3.84 3.16
CA THR A 75 -0.93 2.50 3.62
C THR A 75 -1.01 1.52 2.46
N LEU A 76 -1.62 1.89 1.34
CA LEU A 76 -1.69 1.02 0.15
C LEU A 76 -0.30 0.70 -0.42
N ILE A 77 0.61 1.67 -0.46
CA ILE A 77 2.01 1.46 -0.87
C ILE A 77 2.68 0.42 0.04
N LYS A 78 2.47 0.54 1.35
CA LYS A 78 2.99 -0.42 2.32
C LYS A 78 2.37 -1.80 2.14
N GLU A 79 1.07 -1.90 1.87
CA GLU A 79 0.39 -3.17 1.60
C GLU A 79 0.88 -3.83 0.31
N ILE A 80 1.05 -3.06 -0.77
CA ILE A 80 1.61 -3.56 -2.05
C ILE A 80 3.03 -4.09 -1.82
N ASN A 81 3.87 -3.33 -1.11
CA ASN A 81 5.23 -3.75 -0.77
C ASN A 81 5.24 -4.97 0.17
N ALA A 82 4.31 -5.03 1.14
CA ALA A 82 4.17 -6.15 2.05
C ALA A 82 3.71 -7.42 1.32
N LYS A 83 2.80 -7.31 0.35
CA LYS A 83 2.42 -8.40 -0.55
C LYS A 83 3.59 -8.86 -1.41
N ALA A 84 4.33 -7.92 -2.02
CA ALA A 84 5.52 -8.23 -2.80
C ALA A 84 6.60 -8.94 -1.97
N ALA A 85 6.81 -8.51 -0.72
CA ALA A 85 7.69 -9.16 0.24
C ALA A 85 7.14 -10.51 0.74
N SER A 86 5.82 -10.64 0.87
CA SER A 86 5.15 -11.87 1.31
C SER A 86 5.26 -12.98 0.26
N VAL A 87 5.29 -12.67 -1.03
CA VAL A 87 5.58 -13.69 -2.06
C VAL A 87 7.03 -14.20 -1.95
N ALA A 88 7.96 -13.38 -1.44
CA ALA A 88 9.30 -13.84 -1.09
C ALA A 88 9.39 -14.48 0.31
N THR A 89 8.35 -14.32 1.14
CA THR A 89 8.34 -14.69 2.55
C THR A 89 7.02 -15.39 2.89
N SER A 90 6.83 -16.62 2.42
CA SER A 90 5.87 -17.57 3.02
C SER A 90 6.27 -17.98 4.45
N THR A 91 6.85 -17.07 5.24
CA THR A 91 7.38 -17.32 6.59
C THR A 91 7.19 -16.14 7.54
N VAL A 92 6.11 -15.35 7.43
CA VAL A 92 5.72 -14.47 8.54
C VAL A 92 4.27 -14.67 8.92
N THR A 93 4.11 -15.54 9.92
CA THR A 93 2.97 -15.68 10.81
C THR A 93 2.44 -14.32 11.24
N THR A 94 1.29 -13.90 10.69
CA THR A 94 0.53 -12.78 11.25
C THR A 94 -0.07 -13.24 12.58
N VAL A 95 0.58 -12.90 13.69
CA VAL A 95 -0.02 -13.03 15.02
C VAL A 95 -0.68 -11.70 15.36
N ASN A 96 -1.99 -11.61 15.12
CA ASN A 96 -2.79 -10.47 15.56
C ASN A 96 -3.21 -10.74 17.02
N GLN A 97 -2.47 -10.18 17.99
CA GLN A 97 -2.86 -10.25 19.41
C GLN A 97 -3.57 -8.96 19.82
N THR A 98 -4.90 -8.98 19.79
CA THR A 98 -5.73 -7.99 20.48
C THR A 98 -5.82 -8.37 21.95
N HIS A 99 -5.01 -7.75 22.80
CA HIS A 99 -5.16 -7.87 24.25
C HIS A 99 -6.27 -6.94 24.73
N SER A 100 -7.35 -7.52 25.25
CA SER A 100 -8.38 -6.83 26.01
C SER A 100 -8.89 -7.77 27.12
N GLY A 101 -8.31 -7.65 28.32
CA GLY A 101 -8.89 -8.24 29.52
C GLY A 101 -7.86 -8.70 30.54
N THR A 102 -7.83 -8.05 31.68
CA THR A 102 -7.18 -8.50 32.92
C THR A 102 -7.80 -9.82 33.38
N GLY A 103 -7.08 -10.93 33.19
CA GLY A 103 -7.43 -12.24 33.73
C GLY A 103 -6.30 -12.74 34.62
N ASP A 104 -6.64 -13.04 35.87
CA ASP A 104 -5.76 -13.65 36.88
C ASP A 104 -4.98 -14.85 36.31
N ASN A 105 -3.66 -14.84 36.46
CA ASN A 105 -2.83 -16.02 36.27
C ASN A 105 -2.61 -16.70 37.63
N VAL A 106 -3.51 -17.60 38.02
CA VAL A 106 -3.21 -18.57 39.08
C VAL A 106 -2.43 -19.72 38.45
N ALA A 107 -1.12 -19.70 38.62
CA ALA A 107 -0.23 -20.82 38.33
C ALA A 107 -0.44 -21.93 39.37
N GLY A 108 -1.55 -22.66 39.27
CA GLY A 108 -1.80 -23.87 40.05
C GLY A 108 -1.00 -25.04 39.48
N ASN A 109 -0.08 -25.61 40.29
CA ASN A 109 0.55 -26.90 40.03
C ASN A 109 -0.53 -27.96 39.77
N LYS A 110 -0.71 -28.36 38.51
CA LYS A 110 -1.47 -29.56 38.18
C LYS A 110 -0.56 -30.77 38.32
N ILE A 111 -0.54 -31.37 39.52
CA ILE A 111 -0.04 -32.75 39.68
C ILE A 111 -1.13 -33.67 39.13
N VAL A 112 -0.78 -34.46 38.12
CA VAL A 112 -1.62 -35.53 37.56
C VAL A 112 -1.22 -36.82 38.27
N ASN A 113 -2.17 -37.50 38.91
CA ASN A 113 -2.03 -38.89 39.37
C ASN A 113 -3.08 -39.74 38.65
#